data_AF-A0A2W6V3G5-F1
#
_entry.id   AF-A0A2W6V3G5-F1
#
_cell.length_a   1.000
_cell.length_b   1.000
_cell.length_c   1.000
_cell.angle_alpha   90.00
_cell.angle_beta   90.00
_cell.angle_gamma   90.00
#
_symmetry.space_group_name_H-M   'P 1'
#
loop_
_entity.id
_entity.type
_entity.pdbx_description
1 polymer ?
#
loop_
_entity_poly.entity_id
_entity_poly.type
_entity_poly.pdbx_seq_one_letter_code
_entity_poly.pdbx_strand_id
1 'polypeptide(L)'
;IMMGDKAMIARANGVGPKLAQRIVNELKDKIGAAPAGAPGMPGVVALPTGSFAADALSALQNLGFKPAEASGAVAAAEEELGDGASLDALVRLALRKAAK
;
A
#
# COMPACT_ATOMS: atom_id res chain seq x y z
N ILE A 1 6.22 -9.10 9.59
CA ILE A 1 6.57 -10.52 9.34
C ILE A 1 7.99 -10.55 8.82
N MET A 2 8.97 -10.73 9.71
CA MET A 2 10.37 -10.86 9.28
C MET A 2 10.57 -12.25 8.65
N MET A 3 11.56 -12.38 7.76
CA MET A 3 11.96 -13.64 7.12
C MET A 3 12.36 -14.67 8.20
N GLY A 4 11.38 -15.36 8.78
CA GLY A 4 11.55 -16.21 9.96
C GLY A 4 10.22 -16.68 10.59
N ASP A 5 9.11 -15.99 10.33
CA ASP A 5 7.80 -16.27 10.94
C ASP A 5 7.10 -17.57 10.47
N LYS A 6 7.62 -18.29 9.48
CA LYS A 6 7.03 -19.59 9.04
C LYS A 6 6.90 -20.56 10.21
N ALA A 7 7.91 -20.60 11.08
CA ALA A 7 7.96 -21.45 12.27
C ALA A 7 7.06 -20.94 13.41
N MET A 8 6.67 -19.66 13.41
CA MET A 8 5.70 -19.10 14.36
C MET A 8 4.27 -19.37 13.90
N ILE A 9 3.99 -19.18 12.61
CA ILE A 9 2.67 -19.45 12.01
C ILE A 9 2.35 -20.95 12.05
N ALA A 10 3.34 -21.84 11.86
CA ALA A 10 3.16 -23.29 11.96
C ALA A 10 2.90 -23.84 13.38
N ARG A 11 3.07 -23.02 14.45
CA ARG A 11 2.77 -23.45 15.82
C ARG A 11 1.30 -23.26 16.20
N ALA A 12 0.51 -22.57 15.38
CA ALA A 12 -0.92 -22.47 15.59
C ALA A 12 -1.57 -23.86 15.41
N ASN A 13 -2.47 -24.23 16.33
CA ASN A 13 -3.18 -25.50 16.27
C ASN A 13 -3.91 -25.62 14.91
N GLY A 14 -3.59 -26.68 14.16
CA GLY A 14 -4.16 -26.93 12.82
C GLY A 14 -3.39 -26.33 11.63
N VAL A 15 -2.26 -25.63 11.84
CA VAL A 15 -1.45 -25.06 10.76
C VAL A 15 -0.22 -25.91 10.46
N GLY A 16 -0.32 -26.79 9.47
CA GLY A 16 0.81 -27.61 9.01
C GLY A 16 1.85 -26.83 8.18
N PRO A 17 3.04 -27.40 7.92
CA PRO A 17 4.15 -26.72 7.24
C PRO A 17 3.80 -26.16 5.86
N LYS A 18 2.97 -26.88 5.08
CA LYS A 18 2.50 -26.44 3.76
C LYS A 18 1.56 -25.24 3.85
N LEU A 19 0.66 -25.23 4.85
CA LEU A 19 -0.26 -24.12 5.07
C LEU A 19 0.49 -22.89 5.58
N ALA A 20 1.43 -23.07 6.51
CA ALA A 20 2.29 -21.99 6.99
C ALA A 20 3.12 -21.36 5.86
N GLN A 21 3.69 -22.18 4.97
CA GLN A 21 4.45 -21.70 3.82
C GLN A 21 3.57 -20.93 2.82
N ARG A 22 2.34 -21.40 2.59
CA ARG A 22 1.37 -20.71 1.73
C ARG A 22 0.99 -19.35 2.31
N ILE A 23 0.62 -19.33 3.60
CA ILE A 23 0.26 -18.12 4.33
C ILE A 23 1.39 -17.08 4.28
N VAL A 24 2.64 -17.50 4.50
CA VAL A 24 3.80 -16.59 4.42
C VAL A 24 4.01 -16.04 3.02
N ASN A 25 3.83 -16.84 1.97
CA ASN A 25 3.96 -16.36 0.60
C ASN A 25 2.85 -15.35 0.27
N GLU A 26 1.58 -15.67 0.57
CA GLU A 26 0.45 -14.77 0.32
C GLU A 26 0.55 -13.47 1.11
N LEU A 27 1.01 -13.53 2.37
CA LEU A 27 1.26 -12.33 3.18
C LEU A 27 2.45 -11.53 2.66
N LYS A 28 3.52 -12.17 2.19
CA LYS A 28 4.66 -11.48 1.58
C LYS A 28 4.23 -10.72 0.33
N ASP A 29 3.40 -11.33 -0.51
CA ASP A 29 2.89 -10.71 -1.74
C ASP A 29 1.94 -9.55 -1.43
N LYS A 30 1.10 -9.65 -0.39
CA LYS A 30 0.21 -8.55 0.06
C LYS A 30 0.92 -7.42 0.79
N ILE A 31 1.92 -7.74 1.63
CA ILE A 31 2.70 -6.75 2.37
C ILE A 31 3.68 -6.03 1.44
N GLY A 32 4.19 -6.69 0.40
CA GLY A 32 4.99 -6.02 -0.64
C GLY A 32 4.22 -4.92 -1.40
N ALA A 33 2.88 -4.95 -1.36
CA ALA A 33 1.99 -3.95 -1.95
C ALA A 33 1.47 -2.90 -0.94
N ALA A 34 1.78 -3.03 0.35
CA ALA A 34 1.40 -2.06 1.38
C ALA A 34 2.66 -1.32 1.90
N PRO A 35 2.61 0.00 2.17
CA PRO A 35 3.73 0.68 2.80
C PRO A 35 4.00 0.02 4.15
N ALA A 36 5.20 -0.55 4.30
CA ALA A 36 5.58 -1.36 5.44
C ALA A 36 5.70 -0.49 6.71
N GLY A 37 4.65 -0.48 7.53
CA GLY A 37 4.70 -0.02 8.92
C GLY A 37 4.31 -1.16 9.85
N ALA A 38 5.29 -1.79 10.51
CA ALA A 38 5.03 -2.68 11.64
C ALA A 38 5.21 -1.86 12.93
N PRO A 39 4.15 -1.61 13.73
CA PRO A 39 4.29 -0.93 15.01
C PRO A 39 4.80 -1.92 16.07
N GLY A 40 5.85 -1.53 16.80
CA GLY A 40 6.35 -2.32 17.94
C GLY A 40 7.80 -2.10 18.34
N MET A 41 8.62 -1.41 17.54
CA MET A 41 9.96 -1.01 17.96
C MET A 41 9.91 0.37 18.63
N PRO A 42 10.22 0.48 19.95
CA PRO A 42 10.38 1.78 20.59
C PRO A 42 11.63 2.44 20.00
N GLY A 43 11.43 3.39 19.09
CA GLY A 43 12.51 4.02 18.31
C GLY A 43 12.16 4.33 16.86
N VAL A 44 10.91 4.16 16.41
CA VAL A 44 10.50 4.58 15.07
C VAL A 44 10.45 6.11 14.97
N VAL A 45 11.60 6.68 14.67
CA VAL A 45 11.73 7.93 13.94
C VAL A 45 10.72 7.91 12.80
N ALA A 46 9.91 8.97 12.69
CA ALA A 46 8.91 9.13 11.64
C ALA A 46 9.54 8.77 10.29
N LEU A 47 9.15 7.61 9.75
CA LEU A 47 9.49 7.26 8.38
C LEU A 47 8.86 8.33 7.49
N PRO A 48 9.52 8.73 6.39
CA PRO A 48 8.96 9.69 5.47
C PRO A 48 7.56 9.20 5.11
N THR A 49 6.56 10.00 5.43
CA THR A 49 5.19 9.80 4.97
C THR A 49 5.28 9.53 3.48
N GLY A 50 4.62 8.49 2.98
CA GLY A 50 4.55 8.25 1.54
C GLY A 50 4.20 9.55 0.80
N SER A 51 4.69 9.71 -0.44
CA SER A 51 4.25 10.87 -1.24
C SER A 51 2.72 10.89 -1.30
N PHE A 52 2.12 12.07 -1.25
CA PHE A 52 0.68 12.22 -1.47
C PHE A 52 0.22 11.55 -2.78
N ALA A 53 1.11 11.46 -3.78
CA ALA A 53 0.91 10.68 -5.00
C ALA A 53 0.69 9.19 -4.74
N ALA A 54 1.55 8.59 -3.91
CA ALA A 54 1.48 7.17 -3.59
C ALA A 54 0.21 6.85 -2.80
N ASP A 55 -0.15 7.70 -1.84
CA ASP A 55 -1.36 7.56 -1.04
C ASP A 55 -2.62 7.71 -1.91
N ALA A 56 -2.63 8.69 -2.83
CA ALA A 56 -3.73 8.87 -3.78
C ALA A 56 -3.86 7.66 -4.72
N LEU A 57 -2.76 7.14 -5.24
CA LEU A 57 -2.72 5.97 -6.12
C LEU A 57 -3.26 4.72 -5.41
N SER A 58 -2.89 4.49 -4.15
CA SER A 58 -3.46 3.42 -3.33
C SER A 58 -4.96 3.61 -3.08
N ALA A 59 -5.40 4.85 -2.80
CA ALA A 59 -6.81 5.16 -2.61
C ALA A 59 -7.64 4.84 -3.87
N LEU A 60 -7.17 5.24 -5.05
CA LEU A 60 -7.86 4.95 -6.33
C LEU A 60 -7.93 3.44 -6.61
N GLN A 61 -6.85 2.69 -6.38
CA GLN A 61 -6.89 1.24 -6.55
C GLN A 61 -7.88 0.55 -5.61
N ASN A 62 -7.98 1.00 -4.36
CA ASN A 62 -8.95 0.49 -3.40
C ASN A 62 -10.40 0.80 -3.79
N LEU A 63 -10.63 1.86 -4.57
CA LEU A 63 -11.93 2.21 -5.16
C LEU A 63 -12.23 1.39 -6.43
N GLY A 64 -11.30 0.57 -6.91
CA GLY A 64 -11.49 -0.34 -8.05
C GLY A 64 -10.94 0.15 -9.38
N PHE A 65 -10.22 1.28 -9.41
CA PHE A 65 -9.56 1.77 -10.62
C PHE A 65 -8.38 0.88 -11.01
N LYS A 66 -8.16 0.67 -12.31
CA LYS A 66 -7.02 -0.12 -12.80
C LYS A 66 -5.70 0.59 -12.48
N PRO A 67 -4.60 -0.13 -12.20
CA PRO A 67 -3.32 0.50 -11.84
C PRO A 67 -2.83 1.57 -12.83
N ALA A 68 -2.94 1.30 -14.13
CA ALA A 68 -2.53 2.23 -15.19
C ALA A 68 -3.40 3.50 -15.27
N GLU A 69 -4.69 3.35 -14.99
CA GLU A 69 -5.66 4.45 -14.99
C GLU A 69 -5.46 5.33 -13.76
N ALA A 70 -5.32 4.71 -12.59
CA ALA A 70 -5.02 5.39 -11.33
C ALA A 70 -3.69 6.17 -11.41
N SER A 71 -2.63 5.56 -11.96
CA SER A 71 -1.33 6.24 -12.08
C SER A 71 -1.39 7.43 -13.04
N GLY A 72 -2.06 7.27 -14.19
CA GLY A 72 -2.22 8.37 -15.15
C GLY A 72 -3.04 9.54 -14.57
N ALA A 73 -4.13 9.23 -13.86
CA ALA A 73 -4.99 10.24 -13.25
C ALA A 73 -4.29 11.02 -12.13
N VAL A 74 -3.48 10.34 -11.29
CA VAL A 74 -2.69 10.98 -10.23
C VAL A 74 -1.59 11.85 -10.83
N ALA A 75 -0.82 11.36 -11.82
CA ALA A 75 0.23 12.16 -12.46
C ALA A 75 -0.33 13.44 -13.11
N ALA A 76 -1.45 13.34 -13.81
CA ALA A 76 -2.12 14.48 -14.40
C ALA A 76 -2.71 15.44 -13.36
N ALA A 77 -3.03 14.95 -12.15
CA ALA A 77 -3.49 15.79 -11.04
C ALA A 77 -2.32 16.48 -10.33
N GLU A 78 -1.18 15.82 -10.19
CA GLU A 78 0.06 16.42 -9.65
C GLU A 78 0.58 17.53 -10.54
N GLU A 79 0.62 17.32 -11.85
CA GLU A 79 1.08 18.34 -12.82
C GLU A 79 0.20 19.61 -12.78
N GLU A 80 -1.11 19.44 -12.55
CA GLU A 80 -2.06 20.56 -12.52
C GLU A 80 -2.04 21.32 -11.18
N LEU A 81 -1.87 20.61 -10.05
CA LEU A 81 -1.86 21.22 -8.72
C LEU A 81 -0.47 21.74 -8.31
N GLY A 82 0.60 21.20 -8.89
CA GLY A 82 1.98 21.59 -8.64
C GLY A 82 2.54 21.14 -7.28
N ASP A 83 3.78 21.57 -7.01
CA ASP A 83 4.53 21.25 -5.79
C ASP A 83 3.87 21.90 -4.57
N GLY A 84 3.09 21.11 -3.83
CA GLY A 84 2.32 21.58 -2.67
C GLY A 84 0.87 21.10 -2.65
N ALA A 85 0.45 20.32 -3.65
CA ALA A 85 -0.85 19.67 -3.66
C ALA A 85 -1.08 18.87 -2.37
N SER A 86 -2.16 19.18 -1.65
CA SER A 86 -2.60 18.33 -0.54
C SER A 86 -3.16 17.01 -1.05
N LEU A 87 -3.09 15.95 -0.23
CA LEU A 87 -3.66 14.65 -0.56
C LEU A 87 -5.15 14.72 -0.96
N ASP A 88 -5.97 15.48 -0.23
CA ASP A 88 -7.40 15.63 -0.54
C ASP A 88 -7.63 16.28 -1.91
N ALA A 89 -6.87 17.33 -2.22
CA ALA A 89 -6.93 17.99 -3.54
C ALA A 89 -6.53 17.02 -4.65
N LEU A 90 -5.46 16.25 -4.42
CA LEU A 90 -4.94 15.29 -5.39
C LEU A 90 -5.93 14.15 -5.67
N VAL A 91 -6.51 13.55 -4.62
CA VAL A 91 -7.51 12.47 -4.76
C VAL A 91 -8.76 12.97 -5.48
N ARG A 92 -9.30 14.15 -5.13
CA ARG A 92 -10.48 14.71 -5.79
C ARG A 92 -10.25 14.97 -7.28
N LEU A 93 -9.09 15.53 -7.62
CA LEU A 93 -8.77 15.82 -9.02
C LEU A 93 -8.49 14.53 -9.80
N ALA A 94 -7.74 13.58 -9.23
CA ALA A 94 -7.50 12.27 -9.83
C ALA A 94 -8.81 11.51 -10.09
N LEU A 95 -9.76 11.51 -9.14
CA LEU A 95 -11.08 10.89 -9.35
C LEU A 95 -11.86 11.53 -10.50
N ARG A 96 -11.80 12.85 -10.63
CA ARG A 96 -12.42 13.57 -11.77
C ARG A 96 -11.78 13.21 -13.10
N LYS A 97 -10.47 12.92 -13.12
CA LYS A 97 -9.74 12.54 -14.33
C LYS A 97 -9.91 11.07 -14.70
N ALA A 98 -10.02 10.18 -13.71
CA ALA A 98 -10.22 8.75 -13.92
C ALA A 98 -11.66 8.41 -14.34
N ALA A 99 -12.66 9.14 -13.84
CA ALA A 99 -14.07 8.90 -14.17
C ALA A 99 -14.51 9.46 -15.54
N LYS A 100 -13.57 9.90 -16.38
CA LYS A 100 -13.83 10.56 -17.67
C LYS A 100 -13.40 9.67 -18.82
#